data_AF-A0A645ERQ2-F1
#
_entry.id   AF-A0A645ERQ2-F1
#
_cell.length_a   1.000
_cell.length_b   1.000
_cell.length_c   1.000
_cell.angle_alpha   90.00
_cell.angle_beta   90.00
_cell.angle_gamma   90.00
#
_symmetry.space_group_name_H-M   'P 1'
#
loop_
_entity.id
_entity.type
_entity.pdbx_description
1 polymer ?
#
loop_
_entity_poly.entity_id
_entity_poly.type
_entity_poly.pdbx_seq_one_letter_code
_entity_poly.pdbx_strand_id
1 'polypeptide(L)' 'MILTVFKNVGDRFSVADAYQKLISLFPNDIYARNKASGSLGGAVNGGTIVLDNNGYYERIR' A
#
# COMPACT_ATOMS: atom_id res chain seq x y z
N MET A 1 -4.68 5.65 5.24
CA MET A 1 -3.27 5.25 5.04
C MET A 1 -3.05 4.76 3.63
N ILE A 2 -3.72 3.68 3.19
CA ILE A 2 -3.58 3.23 1.79
C ILE A 2 -3.94 4.31 0.76
N LEU A 3 -5.02 5.06 0.97
CA LEU A 3 -5.45 6.15 0.09
C LEU A 3 -4.51 7.36 0.06
N THR A 4 -3.57 7.45 1.01
CA THR A 4 -2.54 8.49 1.01
C THR A 4 -1.43 8.16 0.02
N VAL A 5 -1.16 6.87 -0.19
CA VAL A 5 -0.17 6.35 -1.13
C VAL A 5 -0.80 6.10 -2.50
N PHE A 6 -1.97 5.46 -2.54
CA PHE A 6 -2.80 5.19 -3.72
C PHE A 6 -3.97 6.18 -3.75
N LYS A 7 -3.70 7.41 -4.18
CA LYS A 7 -4.65 8.52 -4.13
C LYS A 7 -5.74 8.38 -5.18
N ASN A 8 -5.36 7.96 -6.39
CA ASN A 8 -6.25 7.87 -7.54
C ASN A 8 -6.43 6.41 -7.96
N VAL A 9 -7.60 6.11 -8.54
CA VAL A 9 -7.81 4.85 -9.28
C VAL A 9 -6.79 4.76 -10.41
N GLY A 10 -6.16 3.60 -10.57
CA GLY A 10 -5.08 3.35 -11.52
C GLY A 10 -3.68 3.69 -10.99
N ASP A 11 -3.56 4.29 -9.79
CA ASP A 11 -2.24 4.45 -9.16
C ASP A 11 -1.60 3.07 -8.98
N ARG A 12 -0.38 2.91 -9.51
CA ARG A 12 0.32 1.64 -9.55
C ARG A 12 1.73 1.79 -8.98
N PHE A 13 2.07 0.91 -8.04
CA PHE A 13 3.38 0.88 -7.39
C PHE A 13 3.86 -0.56 -7.25
N SER A 14 5.17 -0.76 -7.34
CA SER A 14 5.74 -2.06 -6.97
C SER A 14 5.45 -2.36 -5.49
N VAL A 15 5.46 -3.62 -5.09
CA VAL A 15 5.33 -4.00 -3.67
C VAL A 15 6.33 -3.25 -2.79
N ALA A 16 7.59 -3.13 -3.25
CA ALA A 16 8.65 -2.45 -2.52
C ALA A 16 8.35 -0.95 -2.37
N ASP A 17 7.97 -0.26 -3.44
CA ASP A 17 7.69 1.18 -3.39
C ASP A 17 6.46 1.49 -2.56
N ALA A 18 5.39 0.70 -2.70
CA ALA A 18 4.18 0.85 -1.91
C ALA A 18 4.48 0.69 -0.42
N TYR A 19 5.25 -0.34 -0.06
CA TYR A 19 5.65 -0.61 1.32
C TYR A 19 6.51 0.51 1.90
N GLN A 20 7.53 0.97 1.16
CA GLN A 20 8.39 2.06 1.61
C GLN A 20 7.63 3.38 1.76
N LYS A 21 6.78 3.75 0.77
CA LYS A 21 5.93 4.95 0.85
C LYS A 21 5.03 4.92 2.09
N LEU A 22 4.47 3.75 2.44
CA LEU A 22 3.62 3.60 3.63
C LEU A 22 4.42 3.74 4.93
N ILE A 23 5.64 3.20 5.00
CA ILE A 23 6.54 3.39 6.16
C ILE A 23 6.92 4.87 6.31
N SER A 24 7.24 5.55 5.21
CA SER A 24 7.64 6.96 5.22
C SER A 24 6.54 7.91 5.73
N LEU A 25 5.27 7.48 5.78
CA LEU A 25 4.21 8.26 6.43
C LEU A 25 4.38 8.35 7.96
N PHE A 26 5.17 7.46 8.56
CA PHE A 26 5.36 7.37 10.01
C PHE A 26 6.85 7.22 10.38
N PRO A 27 7.68 8.26 10.14
CA PRO A 27 9.13 8.16 10.27
C PRO A 27 9.64 7.82 11.67
N ASN A 28 8.87 8.13 12.73
CA ASN A 28 9.26 7.91 14.13
C ASN A 28 8.47 6.79 14.81
N ASP A 29 7.68 6.03 14.06
CA ASP A 29 6.83 4.97 14.60
C ASP A 29 7.53 3.61 14.52
N ILE A 30 7.81 3.02 15.68
CA ILE A 30 8.46 1.70 15.77
C ILE A 30 7.63 0.57 15.11
N TYR A 31 6.32 0.78 14.95
CA TYR A 31 5.40 -0.16 14.31
C TYR A 31 5.06 0.21 12.86
N ALA A 32 5.74 1.19 12.24
CA ALA A 32 5.48 1.62 10.87
C ALA A 32 5.47 0.46 9.87
N ARG A 33 6.38 -0.50 10.04
CA ARG A 33 6.47 -1.72 9.23
C ARG A 33 5.23 -2.60 9.35
N ASN A 34 4.74 -2.84 10.56
CA ASN A 34 3.54 -3.63 10.81
C ASN A 34 2.30 -2.93 10.26
N LYS A 35 2.20 -1.61 10.44
CA LYS A 35 1.12 -0.80 9.88
C LYS A 35 1.11 -0.83 8.36
N ALA A 36 2.28 -0.74 7.72
CA ALA A 36 2.39 -0.84 6.25
C ALA A 36 1.91 -2.20 5.75
N SER A 37 2.39 -3.30 6.34
CA SER A 37 1.95 -4.66 5.96
C SER A 37 0.44 -4.86 6.17
N GLY A 38 -0.07 -4.44 7.33
CA GLY A 38 -1.50 -4.54 7.64
C GLY A 38 -2.37 -3.69 6.70
N SER A 39 -1.91 -2.48 6.35
CA SER A 39 -2.61 -1.61 5.41
C SER A 39 -2.66 -2.19 4.00
N LEU A 40 -1.58 -2.81 3.51
CA LEU A 40 -1.58 -3.48 2.20
C LEU A 40 -2.50 -4.70 2.20
N GLY A 41 -2.35 -5.61 3.17
CA GLY A 41 -3.17 -6.80 3.26
C GLY A 41 -4.66 -6.50 3.42
N GLY A 42 -5.00 -5.53 4.28
CA GLY A 42 -6.38 -5.06 4.45
C GLY A 42 -6.95 -4.43 3.18
N ALA A 43 -6.14 -3.66 2.45
CA ALA A 43 -6.58 -3.04 1.19
C ALA A 43 -6.78 -4.06 0.07
N VAL A 44 -5.94 -5.09 -0.02
CA VAL A 44 -6.13 -6.21 -0.96
C VAL A 44 -7.41 -6.98 -0.61
N ASN A 45 -7.55 -7.40 0.64
CA ASN A 45 -8.73 -8.17 1.09
C ASN A 45 -10.03 -7.36 0.95
N GLY A 46 -9.96 -6.04 1.12
CA GLY A 46 -11.09 -5.14 0.95
C GLY A 46 -11.37 -4.73 -0.50
N GLY A 47 -10.61 -5.24 -1.49
CA GLY A 47 -10.77 -4.89 -2.91
C GLY A 47 -10.48 -3.43 -3.21
N THR A 48 -9.68 -2.76 -2.37
CA THR A 48 -9.25 -1.38 -2.57
C THR A 48 -8.13 -1.35 -3.61
N ILE A 49 -7.16 -2.26 -3.48
CA ILE A 49 -6.08 -2.46 -4.43
C ILE A 49 -6.04 -3.92 -4.85
N VAL A 50 -5.44 -4.23 -6.00
CA VAL A 50 -5.14 -5.60 -6.43
C VAL A 50 -3.63 -5.79 -6.56
N LEU A 51 -3.15 -7.00 -6.25
CA LEU A 51 -1.78 -7.40 -6.53
C LEU A 51 -1.76 -8.18 -7.84
N ASP A 52 -0.97 -7.72 -8.80
CA ASP A 52 -0.77 -8.46 -10.05
C ASP A 52 0.36 -9.51 -9.93
N ASN A 53 0.47 -10.35 -10.96
CA ASN A 53 1.49 -11.40 -11.03
C ASN A 53 2.92 -10.88 -11.21
N ASN A 54 3.09 -9.58 -11.48
CA ASN A 54 4.39 -8.93 -11.67
C ASN A 54 4.88 -8.21 -10.39
N GLY A 55 4.15 -8.34 -9.28
CA GLY A 55 4.52 -7.70 -8.02
C GLY A 55 4.20 -6.21 -7.96
N TYR A 56 3.10 -5.79 -8.60
CA TYR A 56 2.58 -4.43 -8.50
C TYR A 56 1.20 -4.41 -7.86
N TYR A 57 1.02 -3.43 -6.99
CA TYR A 57 -0.29 -3.05 -6.50
C TYR A 57 -0.90 -1.99 -7.41
N GLU A 58 -2.19 -2.09 -7.68
CA GLU A 58 -2.97 -1.08 -8.43
C GLU A 58 -4.27 -0.73 -7.69
N ARG A 59 -4.61 0.57 -7.61
CA ARG A 59 -5.86 1.04 -7.03
C ARG A 59 -7.04 0.84 -7.97
N ILE A 60 -8.10 0.17 -7.49
CA ILE A 60 -9.25 -0.20 -8.33
C ILE A 60 -10.61 0.35 -7.86
N ARG A 61 -10.66 1.11 -6.77
CA ARG A 61 -11.88 1.72 -6.19
C ARG A 61 -11.56 3.12 -5.65
#